data_AF-A0A933H412-F1
#
_entry.id   AF-A0A933H412-F1
#
_cell.length_a   1.000
_cell.length_b   1.000
_cell.length_c   1.000
_cell.angle_alpha   90.00
_cell.angle_beta   90.00
_cell.angle_gamma   90.00
#
_symmetry.space_group_name_H-M   'P 1'
#
loop_
_entity.id
_entity.type
_entity.pdbx_description
1 polymer ?
#
loop_
_entity_poly.entity_id
_entity_poly.type
_entity_poly.pdbx_seq_one_letter_code
_entity_poly.pdbx_strand_id
1 'polypeptide(L)'
;MKPRPSTRIRSLGSYAFAEVDRKVEELKVRGAAPIDFGVGDPSIPTPDRIRRACKEGVDRYASAGYPSYVGSADFRKAVAGWTARRFGVELDPDREICSNIGAKEAVFHFAECYIDPGDVGLV
;
A
#
# COMPACT_ATOMS: atom_id res chain seq x y z
N MET A 1 34.81 9.30 -1.96
CA MET A 1 34.47 7.87 -2.10
C MET A 1 32.97 7.78 -2.41
N LYS A 2 32.55 7.10 -3.48
CA LYS A 2 31.10 6.91 -3.75
C LYS A 2 30.55 5.81 -2.83
N PRO A 3 29.37 6.00 -2.21
CA PRO A 3 28.76 4.96 -1.40
C PRO A 3 28.42 3.74 -2.26
N ARG A 4 28.65 2.54 -1.72
CA ARG A 4 28.31 1.27 -2.37
C ARG A 4 26.98 0.74 -1.78
N PRO A 5 25.92 0.57 -2.59
CA PRO A 5 24.68 -0.01 -2.10
C PRO A 5 24.84 -1.47 -1.66
N SER A 6 23.94 -1.94 -0.78
CA SER A 6 23.91 -3.33 -0.33
C SER A 6 23.61 -4.31 -1.47
N THR A 7 23.97 -5.58 -1.28
CA THR A 7 23.68 -6.63 -2.27
C THR A 7 22.18 -6.75 -2.55
N ARG A 8 21.33 -6.67 -1.52
CA ARG A 8 19.85 -6.72 -1.63
C ARG A 8 19.32 -5.62 -2.56
N ILE A 9 19.79 -4.38 -2.42
CA ILE A 9 19.35 -3.29 -3.30
C ILE A 9 19.87 -3.46 -4.72
N ARG A 10 21.11 -3.95 -4.87
CA ARG A 10 21.71 -4.20 -6.19
C ARG A 10 21.06 -5.36 -6.95
N SER A 11 20.40 -6.29 -6.28
CA SER A 11 19.72 -7.42 -6.92
C SER A 11 18.31 -7.08 -7.41
N LEU A 12 17.76 -5.92 -7.06
CA LEU A 12 16.46 -5.48 -7.56
C LEU A 12 16.56 -5.17 -9.07
N GLY A 13 15.61 -5.70 -9.84
CA GLY A 13 15.47 -5.40 -11.27
C GLY A 13 14.89 -4.01 -11.53
N SER A 14 14.74 -3.65 -12.80
CA SER A 14 14.06 -2.41 -13.19
C SER A 14 12.56 -2.48 -12.87
N TYR A 15 11.99 -1.36 -12.45
CA TYR A 15 10.55 -1.26 -12.23
C TYR A 15 9.81 -1.32 -13.56
N ALA A 16 8.91 -2.30 -13.71
CA ALA A 16 8.25 -2.57 -14.99
C ALA A 16 7.52 -1.36 -15.59
N PHE A 17 6.87 -0.54 -14.75
CA PHE A 17 6.13 0.63 -15.22
C PHE A 17 7.02 1.83 -15.56
N ALA A 18 8.27 1.87 -15.09
CA ALA A 18 9.17 2.96 -15.43
C ALA A 18 9.47 3.03 -16.94
N GLU A 19 9.46 1.87 -17.62
CA GLU A 19 9.60 1.83 -19.07
C GLU A 19 8.33 2.35 -19.78
N VAL A 20 7.14 2.04 -19.24
CA VAL A 20 5.87 2.53 -19.77
C VAL A 20 5.80 4.05 -19.66
N ASP A 21 6.14 4.60 -18.49
CA ASP A 21 6.18 6.05 -18.24
C ASP A 21 7.11 6.76 -19.24
N ARG A 22 8.30 6.18 -19.48
CA ARG A 22 9.26 6.73 -20.46
C ARG A 22 8.66 6.78 -21.86
N LYS A 23 8.01 5.71 -22.33
CA LYS A 23 7.40 5.67 -23.67
C LYS A 23 6.23 6.64 -23.79
N VAL A 24 5.41 6.78 -22.73
CA VAL A 24 4.32 7.77 -22.69
C VAL A 24 4.88 9.18 -22.84
N GLU A 25 5.98 9.49 -22.16
CA GLU A 25 6.62 10.81 -22.26
C GLU A 25 7.22 11.08 -23.64
N GLU A 26 7.91 10.09 -24.23
CA GLU A 26 8.43 10.19 -25.61
C GLU A 26 7.32 10.47 -26.63
N LEU A 27 6.14 9.86 -26.47
CA LEU A 27 4.98 10.09 -27.33
C LEU A 27 4.40 11.49 -27.14
N LYS A 28 4.31 11.99 -25.90
CA LYS A 28 3.86 13.35 -25.60
C LYS A 28 4.77 14.39 -26.24
N VAL A 29 6.09 14.22 -26.13
CA VAL A 29 7.09 15.11 -26.76
C VAL A 29 6.93 15.15 -28.28
N ARG A 30 6.50 14.04 -28.90
CA ARG A 30 6.21 13.96 -30.34
C ARG A 30 4.85 14.53 -30.74
N GLY A 31 4.12 15.14 -29.81
CA GLY A 31 2.80 15.74 -30.04
C GLY A 31 1.65 14.74 -30.07
N ALA A 32 1.87 13.49 -29.68
CA ALA A 32 0.79 12.52 -29.52
C ALA A 32 0.05 12.75 -28.19
N ALA A 33 -1.21 12.29 -28.13
CA ALA A 33 -2.02 12.27 -26.91
C ALA A 33 -2.30 10.81 -26.51
N PRO A 34 -1.40 10.15 -25.77
CA PRO A 34 -1.61 8.76 -25.33
C PRO A 34 -2.84 8.65 -24.42
N ILE A 35 -3.64 7.62 -24.63
CA ILE A 35 -4.69 7.22 -23.69
C ILE A 35 -4.08 6.23 -22.72
N ASP A 36 -4.09 6.57 -21.43
CA ASP A 36 -3.44 5.80 -20.39
C ASP A 36 -4.35 4.68 -19.87
N PHE A 37 -3.96 3.44 -20.16
CA PHE A 37 -4.51 2.21 -19.57
C PHE A 37 -3.42 1.43 -18.81
N GLY A 38 -2.28 2.07 -18.52
CA GLY A 38 -1.08 1.42 -18.01
C GLY A 38 -1.08 1.25 -16.49
N VAL A 39 -1.65 2.20 -15.74
CA VAL A 39 -1.67 2.18 -14.27
C VAL A 39 -3.09 2.01 -13.76
N GLY A 40 -3.29 1.11 -12.79
CA GLY A 40 -4.58 0.81 -12.18
C GLY A 40 -5.11 1.86 -11.20
N ASP A 41 -4.77 3.13 -11.39
CA ASP A 41 -5.19 4.21 -10.50
C ASP A 41 -6.64 4.62 -10.79
N PRO A 42 -7.53 4.68 -9.77
CA PRO A 42 -8.91 5.08 -9.98
C PRO A 42 -9.00 6.58 -10.33
N SER A 43 -9.77 6.89 -11.37
CA SER A 43 -10.08 8.28 -11.75
C SER A 43 -11.25 8.88 -10.96
N ILE A 44 -12.07 8.03 -10.34
CA ILE A 44 -13.22 8.44 -9.53
C ILE A 44 -12.71 8.92 -8.17
N PRO A 45 -13.10 10.12 -7.70
CA PRO A 45 -12.62 10.63 -6.43
C PRO A 45 -13.13 9.78 -5.26
N THR A 46 -12.30 9.61 -4.23
CA THR A 46 -12.68 8.95 -2.99
C THR A 46 -14.01 9.52 -2.46
N PRO A 47 -15.00 8.69 -2.09
CA PRO A 47 -16.32 9.14 -1.64
C PRO A 47 -16.28 10.23 -0.57
N ASP A 48 -17.18 11.21 -0.66
CA ASP A 48 -17.16 12.41 0.19
C ASP A 48 -17.18 12.12 1.69
N ARG A 49 -17.98 11.13 2.11
CA ARG A 49 -18.05 10.70 3.52
C ARG A 49 -16.69 10.32 4.10
N ILE A 50 -15.82 9.70 3.30
CA ILE A 50 -14.47 9.28 3.72
C ILE A 50 -13.57 10.51 3.83
N ARG A 51 -13.65 11.42 2.86
CA ARG A 51 -12.88 12.67 2.88
C ARG A 51 -13.24 13.54 4.07
N ARG A 52 -14.52 13.62 4.44
CA ARG A 52 -14.99 14.36 5.64
C ARG A 52 -14.49 13.71 6.93
N ALA A 53 -14.66 12.39 7.08
CA ALA A 53 -14.15 11.66 8.24
C ALA A 53 -12.63 11.79 8.41
N CYS A 54 -11.88 11.83 7.31
CA CYS A 54 -10.44 12.08 7.33
C CYS A 54 -10.12 13.47 7.90
N LYS A 55 -10.79 14.52 7.40
CA LYS A 55 -10.61 15.90 7.91
C LYS A 55 -10.93 15.99 9.40
N GLU A 56 -12.08 15.46 9.81
CA GLU A 56 -12.48 15.40 11.22
C GLU A 56 -11.45 14.64 12.07
N GLY A 57 -10.88 13.55 11.54
CA GLY A 57 -9.79 12.82 12.18
C GLY A 57 -8.54 13.66 12.36
N VAL A 58 -8.10 14.38 11.33
CA VAL A 58 -6.94 15.28 11.41
C VAL A 58 -7.12 16.31 12.51
N ASP A 59 -8.27 16.98 12.58
CA ASP A 59 -8.53 17.98 13.60
C ASP A 59 -8.63 17.35 15.00
N ARG A 60 -9.30 16.21 15.13
CA ARG A 60 -9.46 15.49 16.40
C ARG A 60 -8.14 15.02 16.99
N TYR A 61 -7.21 14.61 16.13
CA TYR A 61 -5.91 14.07 16.53
C TYR A 61 -4.76 15.08 16.31
N ALA A 62 -5.06 16.38 16.17
CA ALA A 62 -4.09 17.42 15.84
C ALA A 62 -2.92 17.54 16.83
N SER A 63 -3.10 17.07 18.06
CA SER A 63 -2.05 17.03 19.10
C SER A 63 -1.82 15.63 19.66
N ALA A 64 -2.38 14.60 19.03
CA ALA A 64 -2.15 13.22 19.44
C ALA A 64 -0.71 12.80 19.09
N GLY A 65 -0.07 12.08 20.00
CA GLY A 65 1.26 11.50 19.78
C GLY A 65 1.23 10.25 18.89
N TYR A 66 2.25 9.40 19.03
CA TYR A 66 2.32 8.15 18.27
C TYR A 66 1.10 7.25 18.52
N PRO A 67 0.48 6.69 17.46
CA PRO A 67 -0.60 5.73 17.60
C PRO A 67 -0.08 4.37 18.06
N SER A 68 -1.00 3.44 18.33
CA SER A 68 -0.66 2.02 18.53
C SER A 68 0.05 1.46 17.29
N TYR A 69 1.12 0.69 17.51
CA TYR A 69 1.92 0.08 16.43
C TYR A 69 1.13 -0.87 15.52
N VAL A 70 0.05 -1.48 16.04
CA VAL A 70 -0.80 -2.41 15.28
C VAL A 70 -2.04 -1.74 14.69
N GLY A 71 -2.20 -0.42 14.88
CA GLY A 71 -3.39 0.34 14.49
C GLY A 71 -4.40 0.50 15.61
N SER A 72 -5.26 1.51 15.49
CA SER A 72 -6.25 1.83 16.52
C SER A 72 -7.25 0.68 16.73
N ALA A 73 -7.71 0.51 17.97
CA ALA A 73 -8.70 -0.53 18.29
C ALA A 73 -9.99 -0.37 17.47
N ASP A 74 -10.43 0.88 17.26
CA ASP A 74 -11.63 1.18 16.46
C ASP A 74 -11.46 0.77 15.00
N PHE A 75 -10.28 1.01 14.41
CA PHE A 75 -9.96 0.54 13.07
C PHE A 75 -10.01 -0.98 12.98
N ARG A 76 -9.32 -1.69 13.88
CA ARG A 76 -9.24 -3.15 13.88
C ARG A 76 -10.64 -3.78 14.04
N LYS A 77 -11.47 -3.26 14.95
CA LYS A 77 -12.87 -3.69 15.11
C LYS A 77 -13.72 -3.43 13.86
N ALA A 78 -13.54 -2.28 13.21
CA ALA A 78 -14.25 -1.94 11.99
C ALA A 78 -13.89 -2.90 10.84
N VAL A 79 -12.62 -3.28 10.72
CA VAL A 79 -12.15 -4.28 9.75
C VAL A 79 -12.75 -5.65 10.05
N ALA A 80 -12.65 -6.15 11.30
CA ALA A 80 -13.25 -7.43 11.71
C ALA A 80 -14.74 -7.51 11.34
N GLY A 81 -15.51 -6.49 11.73
CA GLY A 81 -16.94 -6.45 11.44
C GLY A 81 -17.26 -6.32 9.95
N TRP A 82 -16.44 -5.60 9.17
CA TRP A 82 -16.62 -5.54 7.72
C TRP A 82 -16.34 -6.89 7.05
N THR A 83 -15.27 -7.57 7.46
CA THR A 83 -14.88 -8.89 6.96
C THR A 83 -15.95 -9.93 7.26
N ALA A 84 -16.49 -9.95 8.48
CA ALA A 84 -17.62 -10.81 8.86
C ALA A 84 -18.84 -10.56 7.98
N ARG A 85 -19.27 -9.30 7.81
CA ARG A 85 -20.45 -8.97 6.99
C ARG A 85 -20.25 -9.27 5.50
N ARG A 86 -19.05 -9.03 4.98
CA ARG A 86 -18.77 -9.11 3.53
C ARG A 86 -18.46 -10.52 3.07
N PHE A 87 -17.83 -11.32 3.93
CA PHE A 87 -17.27 -12.63 3.58
C PHE A 87 -17.69 -13.76 4.52
N GLY A 88 -18.35 -13.47 5.66
CA GLY A 88 -18.70 -14.48 6.65
C GLY A 88 -17.51 -15.01 7.45
N VAL A 89 -16.40 -14.26 7.48
CA VAL A 89 -15.17 -14.65 8.21
C VAL A 89 -15.08 -13.84 9.49
N GLU A 90 -15.10 -14.53 10.62
CA GLU A 90 -14.87 -13.94 11.94
C GLU A 90 -13.37 -13.80 12.20
N LEU A 91 -12.93 -12.63 12.67
CA LEU A 91 -11.54 -12.34 13.00
C LEU A 91 -11.45 -11.70 14.39
N ASP A 92 -10.49 -12.14 15.20
CA ASP A 92 -10.14 -11.51 16.47
C ASP A 92 -9.39 -10.19 16.18
N PRO A 93 -9.98 -9.02 16.47
CA PRO A 93 -9.36 -7.75 16.15
C PRO A 93 -8.04 -7.54 16.88
N ASP A 94 -7.82 -8.12 18.06
CA ASP A 94 -6.61 -7.93 18.87
C ASP A 94 -5.48 -8.89 18.48
N ARG A 95 -5.77 -9.97 17.75
CA ARG A 95 -4.77 -11.01 17.42
C ARG A 95 -4.54 -11.20 15.93
N GLU A 96 -5.52 -10.89 15.09
CA GLU A 96 -5.52 -11.27 13.67
C GLU A 96 -5.57 -10.07 12.71
N ILE A 97 -5.50 -8.84 13.23
CA ILE A 97 -5.60 -7.61 12.42
C ILE A 97 -4.53 -6.60 12.83
N CYS A 98 -3.79 -6.10 11.84
CA CYS A 98 -2.90 -4.95 11.97
C CYS A 98 -3.11 -3.94 10.82
N SER A 99 -2.77 -2.68 11.06
CA SER A 99 -2.77 -1.64 10.02
C SER A 99 -1.44 -1.58 9.27
N ASN A 100 -1.49 -1.30 7.97
CA ASN A 100 -0.35 -1.02 7.11
C ASN A 100 -0.56 0.29 6.31
N ILE A 101 0.53 0.85 5.82
CA ILE A 101 0.66 1.92 4.84
C ILE A 101 0.44 1.32 3.44
N GLY A 102 -0.76 0.75 3.25
CA GLY A 102 -1.18 0.12 2.01
C GLY A 102 -0.60 -1.27 1.77
N ALA A 103 -1.17 -1.95 0.77
CA ALA A 103 -0.89 -3.36 0.51
C ALA A 103 0.58 -3.66 0.13
N LYS A 104 1.29 -2.71 -0.48
CA LYS A 104 2.70 -2.90 -0.85
C LYS A 104 3.60 -3.12 0.35
N GLU A 105 3.37 -2.38 1.44
CA GLU A 105 4.12 -2.58 2.69
C GLU A 105 3.85 -3.98 3.25
N ALA A 106 2.58 -4.38 3.31
CA ALA A 106 2.18 -5.68 3.84
C ALA A 106 2.82 -6.83 3.06
N VAL A 107 2.74 -6.80 1.72
CA VAL A 107 3.31 -7.84 0.86
C VAL A 107 4.83 -7.91 1.00
N PHE A 108 5.50 -6.76 1.06
CA PHE A 108 6.95 -6.69 1.23
C PHE A 108 7.39 -7.29 2.57
N HIS A 109 6.78 -6.85 3.68
CA HIS A 109 7.17 -7.33 5.01
C HIS A 109 6.77 -8.78 5.26
N PHE A 110 5.66 -9.25 4.70
CA PHE A 110 5.25 -10.63 4.87
C PHE A 110 6.31 -11.60 4.37
N ALA A 111 6.90 -11.34 3.20
CA ALA A 111 7.99 -12.16 2.68
C ALA A 111 9.21 -12.14 3.62
N GLU A 112 9.63 -10.95 4.09
CA GLU A 112 10.77 -10.83 5.01
C GLU A 112 10.53 -11.46 6.39
N CYS A 113 9.27 -11.70 6.79
CA CYS A 113 8.93 -12.35 8.06
C CYS A 113 8.95 -13.89 8.00
N TYR A 114 8.75 -14.49 6.83
CA TYR A 114 8.46 -15.93 6.70
C TYR A 114 9.35 -16.69 5.70
N ILE A 115 10.23 -16.00 4.96
CA ILE A 115 11.04 -16.61 3.91
C ILE A 115 12.52 -16.34 4.18
N ASP A 116 13.29 -17.42 4.38
CA ASP A 116 14.74 -17.36 4.50
C ASP A 116 15.45 -17.56 3.15
N PRO A 117 16.74 -17.18 3.03
CA PRO A 117 17.53 -17.46 1.84
C PRO A 117 17.60 -18.96 1.53
N GLY A 118 17.04 -19.35 0.38
CA GLY A 118 16.98 -20.75 -0.08
C GLY A 118 15.57 -21.34 -0.06
N ASP A 119 14.63 -20.69 0.63
CA ASP A 119 13.22 -21.07 0.61
C ASP A 119 12.55 -20.76 -0.74
N VAL A 120 11.43 -21.45 -1.00
CA VAL A 120 10.65 -21.31 -2.24
C VAL A 120 9.30 -20.68 -1.93
N GLY A 121 9.03 -19.52 -2.53
CA GLY A 121 7.70 -18.91 -2.57
C GLY A 121 6.94 -19.32 -3.84
N LEU A 122 5.72 -19.82 -3.71
CA LEU A 122 4.82 -20.05 -4.84
C LEU A 122 4.15 -18.72 -5.24
N VAL A 123 4.27 -18.35 -6.52
CA VAL A 123 3.75 -17.09 -7.08
C VAL A 123 2.79 -17.37 -8.22
#